data_AF-A0A7G1KVB8-F1
#
_entry.id   AF-A0A7G1KVB8-F1
#
_cell.length_a   1.000
_cell.length_b   1.000
_cell.length_c   1.000
_cell.angle_alpha   90.00
_cell.angle_beta   90.00
_cell.angle_gamma   90.00
#
_symmetry.space_group_name_H-M   'P 1'
#
loop_
_entity.id
_entity.type
_entity.pdbx_description
1 polymer ?
#
loop_
_entity_poly.entity_id
_entity_poly.type
_entity_poly.pdbx_seq_one_letter_code
_entity_poly.pdbx_strand_id
1 'polypeptide(L)'
;MPRRLTAFTPSGDLHLGNYFGASAPLVERQAPGETIVFVSDLHALTLPHEPAEVRRCAIGFATLLLAAGVDPNGGPFMVRSGVGRWFSGRTCRVAGRRRR
;
A
#
# COMPACT_ATOMS: atom_id res chain seq x y z
N MET A 1 16.39 -13.34 8.20
CA MET A 1 15.13 -12.84 8.83
C MET A 1 14.06 -12.71 7.75
N PRO A 2 12.80 -13.10 8.01
CA PRO A 2 11.72 -13.03 7.02
C PRO A 2 11.16 -11.61 6.88
N ARG A 3 10.97 -11.16 5.62
CA ARG A 3 10.31 -9.88 5.31
C ARG A 3 8.80 -10.06 5.34
N ARG A 4 8.05 -9.09 5.89
CA ARG A 4 6.59 -9.14 6.01
C ARG A 4 5.94 -8.33 4.88
N LEU A 5 4.99 -8.93 4.18
CA LEU A 5 4.22 -8.27 3.12
C LEU A 5 2.77 -8.14 3.57
N THR A 6 2.26 -6.92 3.59
CA THR A 6 0.85 -6.62 3.87
C THR A 6 0.23 -5.95 2.66
N ALA A 7 -0.81 -6.59 2.12
CA ALA A 7 -1.55 -6.14 0.97
C ALA A 7 -2.98 -5.76 1.37
N PHE A 8 -3.41 -4.55 1.04
CA PHE A 8 -4.77 -4.08 1.30
C PHE A 8 -5.57 -4.03 0.01
N THR A 9 -6.69 -4.72 -0.07
CA THR A 9 -7.59 -4.63 -1.24
C THR A 9 -8.65 -3.56 -0.99
N PRO A 10 -8.75 -2.52 -1.83
CA PRO A 10 -9.80 -1.52 -1.71
C PRO A 10 -11.10 -2.10 -2.31
N SER A 11 -11.85 -2.86 -1.52
CA SER A 11 -13.08 -3.56 -1.94
C SER A 11 -14.38 -2.93 -1.40
N GLY A 12 -14.35 -1.66 -0.99
CA GLY A 12 -15.52 -0.95 -0.46
C GLY A 12 -15.13 0.25 0.40
N ASP A 13 -16.06 0.67 1.26
CA ASP A 13 -15.88 1.81 2.15
C ASP A 13 -14.87 1.53 3.27
N LEU A 14 -14.12 2.56 3.63
CA LEU A 14 -13.26 2.52 4.81
C LEU A 14 -14.11 2.67 6.08
N HIS A 15 -14.02 1.67 6.96
CA HIS A 15 -14.65 1.69 8.27
C HIS A 15 -13.65 1.38 9.38
N LEU A 16 -14.03 1.70 10.63
CA LEU A 16 -13.20 1.49 11.82
C LEU A 16 -12.69 0.05 11.98
N GLY A 17 -13.45 -0.94 11.49
CA GLY A 17 -13.02 -2.34 11.46
C GLY A 17 -11.70 -2.55 10.70
N ASN A 18 -11.47 -1.81 9.61
CA ASN A 18 -10.21 -1.89 8.84
C ASN A 18 -9.03 -1.35 9.66
N TYR A 19 -9.29 -0.29 10.44
CA TYR A 19 -8.28 0.32 11.30
C TYR A 19 -7.87 -0.62 12.44
N PHE A 20 -8.82 -1.08 13.26
CA PHE A 20 -8.52 -1.94 14.41
C PHE A 20 -8.06 -3.33 14.00
N GLY A 21 -8.59 -3.87 12.89
CA GLY A 21 -8.28 -5.23 12.45
C GLY A 21 -6.94 -5.36 11.72
N ALA A 22 -6.51 -4.33 11.00
CA ALA A 22 -5.35 -4.44 10.11
C ALA A 22 -4.36 -3.26 10.20
N SER A 23 -4.83 -2.02 10.24
CA SER A 23 -3.94 -0.85 10.24
C SER A 23 -3.19 -0.65 11.56
N ALA A 24 -3.86 -0.68 12.71
CA ALA A 24 -3.23 -0.50 14.01
C ALA A 24 -2.19 -1.61 14.32
N PRO A 25 -2.49 -2.91 14.12
CA PRO A 25 -1.50 -3.97 14.30
C PRO A 25 -0.30 -3.87 13.35
N LEU A 26 -0.52 -3.33 12.14
CA LEU A 26 0.56 -3.11 11.18
C LEU A 26 1.54 -2.04 11.69
N VAL A 27 1.03 -0.94 12.24
CA VAL A 27 1.84 0.15 12.79
C VAL A 27 2.63 -0.33 14.00
N GLU A 28 1.99 -1.04 14.94
CA GLU A 28 2.65 -1.59 16.14
C GLU A 28 3.78 -2.56 15.81
N ARG A 29 3.66 -3.31 14.71
CA ARG A 29 4.60 -4.37 14.32
C ARG A 29 5.54 -3.93 13.20
N GLN A 30 5.53 -2.66 12.84
CA GLN A 30 6.34 -2.14 11.75
C GLN A 30 7.82 -2.22 12.12
N ALA A 31 8.56 -3.09 11.42
CA ALA A 31 10.00 -3.21 11.54
C ALA A 31 10.70 -2.49 10.35
N PRO A 32 11.67 -1.58 10.62
CA PRO A 32 12.41 -0.87 9.59
C PRO A 32 13.09 -1.81 8.60
N GLY A 33 12.91 -1.57 7.30
CA GLY A 33 13.49 -2.34 6.21
C GLY A 33 12.85 -3.71 5.95
N GLU A 34 11.96 -4.19 6.82
CA GLU A 34 11.37 -5.53 6.76
C GLU A 34 9.87 -5.55 6.43
N THR A 35 9.19 -4.41 6.60
CA THR A 35 7.76 -4.29 6.35
C THR A 35 7.49 -3.68 4.97
N ILE A 36 6.76 -4.42 4.13
CA ILE A 36 6.33 -3.98 2.80
C ILE A 36 4.81 -3.81 2.86
N VAL A 37 4.33 -2.61 2.57
CA VAL A 37 2.91 -2.27 2.59
C VAL A 37 2.47 -1.87 1.19
N PHE A 38 1.39 -2.45 0.71
CA PHE A 38 0.90 -2.13 -0.62
C PHE A 38 -0.63 -2.15 -0.73
N VAL A 39 -1.20 -1.23 -1.50
CA VAL A 39 -2.64 -1.16 -1.81
C VAL A 39 -2.90 -1.83 -3.17
N SER A 40 -3.70 -2.88 -3.15
CA SER A 40 -4.02 -3.84 -4.23
C SER A 40 -5.22 -3.43 -5.08
N ASP A 41 -5.21 -2.24 -5.62
CA ASP A 41 -6.29 -1.71 -6.46
C ASP A 41 -6.54 -2.51 -7.75
N LEU A 42 -5.50 -3.00 -8.42
CA LEU A 42 -5.67 -3.87 -9.59
C LEU A 42 -6.32 -5.22 -9.24
N HIS A 43 -6.20 -5.70 -7.99
CA HIS A 43 -6.91 -6.92 -7.57
C HIS A 43 -8.39 -6.66 -7.31
N ALA A 44 -8.76 -5.44 -6.90
CA ALA A 44 -10.16 -5.09 -6.77
C ALA A 44 -10.87 -5.14 -8.13
N LEU A 45 -10.20 -4.77 -9.24
CA LEU A 45 -10.76 -4.81 -10.59
C LEU A 45 -11.07 -6.22 -11.14
N THR A 46 -10.75 -7.30 -10.43
CA THR A 46 -11.20 -8.64 -10.82
C THR A 46 -12.67 -8.91 -10.49
N LEU A 47 -13.30 -8.00 -9.72
CA LEU A 47 -14.72 -8.00 -9.39
C LEU A 47 -15.41 -6.81 -10.08
N PRO A 48 -16.75 -6.87 -10.30
CA PRO A 48 -17.49 -5.78 -10.91
C PRO A 48 -17.52 -4.56 -9.99
N HIS A 49 -16.57 -3.65 -10.21
CA HIS A 49 -16.48 -2.35 -9.54
C HIS A 49 -16.22 -1.25 -10.55
N GLU A 50 -16.73 -0.06 -10.29
CA GLU A 50 -16.40 1.12 -11.08
C GLU A 50 -14.91 1.49 -10.90
N PRO A 51 -14.10 1.55 -11.96
CA PRO A 51 -12.66 1.83 -11.84
C PRO A 51 -12.35 3.14 -11.14
N ALA A 52 -13.20 4.15 -11.34
CA ALA A 52 -13.07 5.45 -10.66
C ALA A 52 -13.24 5.31 -9.15
N GLU A 53 -14.16 4.47 -8.70
CA GLU A 53 -14.41 4.21 -7.28
C GLU A 53 -13.26 3.44 -6.64
N VAL A 54 -12.76 2.40 -7.30
CA VAL A 54 -11.58 1.65 -6.85
C VAL A 54 -10.39 2.59 -6.66
N ARG A 55 -10.19 3.54 -7.58
CA ARG A 55 -9.11 4.54 -7.47
C ARG A 55 -9.31 5.49 -6.29
N ARG A 56 -10.53 5.99 -6.05
CA ARG A 56 -10.83 6.83 -4.88
C ARG A 56 -10.58 6.06 -3.58
N CYS A 57 -11.08 4.82 -3.49
CA CYS A 57 -10.91 3.98 -2.32
C CYS A 57 -9.43 3.65 -2.08
N ALA A 58 -8.65 3.36 -3.12
CA ALA A 58 -7.22 3.09 -3.01
C ALA A 58 -6.45 4.28 -2.42
N ILE A 59 -6.76 5.50 -2.87
CA ILE A 59 -6.16 6.73 -2.31
C ILE A 59 -6.60 6.92 -0.87
N GLY A 60 -7.89 6.78 -0.56
CA GLY A 60 -8.41 6.88 0.81
C GLY A 60 -7.74 5.88 1.76
N PHE A 61 -7.52 4.64 1.30
CA PHE A 61 -6.83 3.61 2.07
C PHE A 61 -5.37 3.98 2.33
N ALA A 62 -4.66 4.46 1.31
CA ALA A 62 -3.29 4.93 1.47
C ALA A 62 -3.20 6.11 2.45
N THR A 63 -4.12 7.08 2.35
CA THR A 63 -4.20 8.22 3.28
C THR A 63 -4.48 7.75 4.71
N LEU A 64 -5.39 6.81 4.92
CA LEU A 64 -5.68 6.26 6.25
C LEU A 64 -4.46 5.55 6.84
N LEU A 65 -3.74 4.75 6.05
CA LEU A 65 -2.53 4.07 6.53
C LEU A 65 -1.46 5.08 6.97
N LEU A 66 -1.25 6.15 6.20
CA LEU A 66 -0.33 7.22 6.58
C LEU A 66 -0.81 7.96 7.83
N ALA A 67 -2.11 8.27 7.93
CA ALA A 67 -2.70 8.93 9.09
C ALA A 67 -2.67 8.05 10.35
N ALA A 68 -2.76 6.72 10.19
CA ALA A 68 -2.65 5.74 11.26
C ALA A 68 -1.22 5.63 11.82
N GLY A 69 -0.22 6.17 11.11
CA GLY A 69 1.18 6.18 11.55
C GLY A 69 2.07 5.16 10.84
N VAL A 70 1.67 4.61 9.70
CA VAL A 70 2.58 3.80 8.86
C VAL A 70 3.70 4.70 8.35
N ASP A 71 4.94 4.41 8.74
CA ASP A 71 6.11 5.17 8.29
C ASP A 71 6.56 4.69 6.89
N PRO A 72 6.48 5.52 5.84
CA PRO A 72 6.96 5.18 4.50
C PRO A 72 8.49 5.09 4.40
N ASN A 73 9.24 5.54 5.41
CA ASN A 73 10.71 5.38 5.47
C ASN A 73 11.12 4.04 6.09
N GLY A 74 10.25 3.45 6.91
CA GLY A 74 10.40 2.13 7.53
C GLY A 74 10.31 0.98 6.53
N GLY A 75 9.96 1.21 5.27
CA GLY A 75 9.97 0.18 4.23
C GLY A 75 9.17 0.58 2.99
N PRO A 76 9.13 -0.26 1.95
CA PRO A 76 8.37 0.03 0.74
C PRO A 76 6.87 0.22 1.02
N PHE A 77 6.34 1.39 0.67
CA PHE A 77 4.92 1.73 0.72
C PHE A 77 4.43 2.17 -0.68
N MET A 78 3.41 1.50 -1.24
CA MET A 78 2.94 1.78 -2.61
C MET A 78 1.45 1.46 -2.88
N VAL A 79 0.91 2.00 -3.97
CA VAL A 79 -0.38 1.61 -4.57
C VAL A 79 -0.09 0.90 -5.90
N ARG A 80 -0.73 -0.24 -6.20
CA ARG A 80 -0.36 -1.12 -7.34
C ARG A 80 -0.45 -0.44 -8.70
N SER A 81 -1.55 0.23 -9.00
CA SER A 81 -1.66 0.96 -10.28
C SER A 81 -0.64 2.09 -10.38
N GLY A 82 -0.18 2.60 -9.23
CA GLY A 82 0.81 3.65 -9.09
C GLY A 82 2.25 3.17 -9.06
N VAL A 83 2.62 2.01 -9.65
CA VAL A 83 3.97 1.39 -9.64
C VAL A 83 5.14 2.31 -10.08
N GLY A 84 4.90 3.57 -10.47
CA GLY A 84 5.93 4.62 -10.61
C GLY A 84 6.17 5.53 -9.39
N ARG A 85 5.28 5.55 -8.38
CA ARG A 85 5.32 6.50 -7.25
C ARG A 85 5.65 5.78 -5.94
N TRP A 86 6.94 5.56 -5.71
CA TRP A 86 7.48 5.03 -4.46
C TRP A 86 7.53 6.15 -3.42
N PHE A 87 6.95 5.94 -2.23
CA PHE A 87 7.01 6.92 -1.13
C PHE A 87 8.23 6.79 -0.24
N SER A 88 9.11 5.82 -0.51
CA SER A 88 10.42 5.76 0.13
C SER A 88 11.32 6.82 -0.51
N GLY A 89 11.96 7.68 0.31
CA GLY A 89 12.98 8.64 -0.14
C GLY A 89 14.16 8.00 -0.90
N ARG A 90 14.20 6.68 -1.03
CA ARG A 90 15.01 5.92 -1.99
C ARG A 90 14.10 5.42 -3.12
N THR A 91 14.10 6.11 -4.25
CA THR A 91 13.52 5.58 -5.49
C THR A 91 14.28 4.31 -5.87
N CYS A 92 13.65 3.14 -5.77
CA CYS A 92 14.19 1.95 -6.41
C CYS A 92 14.00 2.15 -7.91
N ARG A 93 15.09 2.51 -8.60
CA ARG A 93 15.14 2.52 -10.06
C ARG A 93 14.82 1.09 -10.50
N VAL A 94 13.64 0.87 -11.09
CA VAL A 94 13.31 -0.42 -11.73
C VAL A 94 14.49 -0.74 -12.64
N ALA A 95 15.26 -1.77 -12.27
CA ALA A 95 16.40 -2.24 -13.03
C ALA A 95 15.86 -2.83 -14.34
N GLY A 96 15.63 -1.95 -15.32
CA GLY A 96 14.86 -2.26 -16.52
C GLY A 96 15.04 -1.19 -17.60
N ARG A 97 16.24 -0.60 -17.70
CA ARG A 97 16.70 0.01 -18.96
C ARG A 97 18.09 -0.51 -19.26
N ARG A 98 18.15 -1.57 -20.08
CA ARG A 98 19.33 -1.84 -20.91
C ARG A 98 19.62 -0.55 -21.68
N ARG A 99 20.78 0.05 -21.41
CA ARG A 99 21.38 1.00 -22.34
C ARG A 99 21.62 0.26 -23.66
N ARG A 100 20.93 0.67 -24.70
CA ARG A 100 21.48 0.81 -26.05
C ARG A 100 21.02 2.16 -26.56
#